data_AF-A0A7S3GXP7-F1
#
_entry.id   AF-A0A7S3GXP7-F1
#
_cell.length_a   1.000
_cell.length_b   1.000
_cell.length_c   1.000
_cell.angle_alpha   90.00
_cell.angle_beta   90.00
_cell.angle_gamma   90.00
#
_symmetry.space_group_name_H-M   'P 1'
#
loop_
_entity.id
_entity.type
_entity.pdbx_description
1 polymer ?
#
loop_
_entity_poly.entity_id
_entity_poly.type
_entity_poly.pdbx_seq_one_letter_code
_entity_poly.pdbx_strand_id
1 'polypeptide(L)'
;RKARQTALADAQAAIAGLEAAVVAKKDELAAMQVAQGKADVDQKEADKALSDVEASYREAVGKKDEVKGALEALALLKTASAETIDHGKQHIKQLTHVSKKFELDTTLCEAVFKALKKEVDQRQSFDVIAINHFDGSLQTLAAKLTAELEAMEEPKAKASEEANAKAKVSAEAKQACEAAGEALNAAKEANHSGHQA
;
A
#
# COMPACT_ATOMS: atom_id res chain seq x y z
N ARG A 1 -65.57 10.10 36.46
CA ARG A 1 -65.41 8.82 35.72
C ARG A 1 -64.89 9.02 34.30
N LYS A 2 -65.53 9.88 33.47
CA LYS A 2 -65.10 10.17 32.09
C LYS A 2 -63.65 10.69 31.99
N ALA A 3 -63.27 11.71 32.77
CA ALA A 3 -61.90 12.25 32.78
C ALA A 3 -60.82 11.20 33.10
N ARG A 4 -61.08 10.29 34.05
CA ARG A 4 -60.17 9.19 34.39
C ARG A 4 -60.02 8.16 33.26
N GLN A 5 -61.10 7.87 32.54
CA GLN A 5 -61.05 6.96 31.39
C GLN A 5 -60.28 7.56 30.22
N THR A 6 -60.47 8.87 29.96
CA THR A 6 -59.69 9.60 28.96
C THR A 6 -58.20 9.62 29.32
N ALA A 7 -57.84 10.00 30.56
CA ALA A 7 -56.46 10.01 30.99
C ALA A 7 -55.76 8.63 30.88
N LEU A 8 -56.48 7.55 31.19
CA LEU A 8 -55.95 6.18 31.03
C LEU A 8 -55.76 5.81 29.55
N ALA A 9 -56.69 6.18 28.68
CA ALA A 9 -56.56 5.95 27.24
C ALA A 9 -55.38 6.72 26.64
N ASP A 10 -55.19 7.99 27.05
CA ASP A 10 -54.08 8.83 26.61
C ASP A 10 -52.73 8.26 27.07
N ALA A 11 -52.64 7.78 28.32
CA ALA A 11 -51.43 7.14 28.86
C ALA A 11 -51.10 5.83 28.11
N GLN A 12 -52.11 4.99 27.84
CA GLN A 12 -51.91 3.76 27.05
C GLN A 12 -51.45 4.05 25.63
N ALA A 13 -52.01 5.08 24.99
CA ALA A 13 -51.59 5.52 23.66
C ALA A 13 -50.14 6.04 23.66
N ALA A 14 -49.75 6.80 24.69
CA ALA A 14 -48.39 7.29 24.85
C ALA A 14 -47.38 6.15 25.03
N ILE A 15 -47.69 5.15 25.87
CA ILE A 15 -46.86 3.96 26.06
C ILE A 15 -46.69 3.19 24.73
N ALA A 16 -47.77 2.93 24.00
CA ALA A 16 -47.69 2.25 22.71
C ALA A 16 -46.82 3.02 21.70
N GLY A 17 -46.86 4.36 21.74
CA GLY A 17 -45.98 5.21 20.94
C GLY A 17 -44.50 5.06 21.30
N LEU A 18 -44.17 4.99 22.60
CA LEU A 18 -42.80 4.78 23.08
C LEU A 18 -42.27 3.38 22.74
N GLU A 19 -43.09 2.34 22.87
CA GLU A 19 -42.75 0.97 22.47
C GLU A 19 -42.45 0.89 20.96
N ALA A 20 -43.29 1.52 20.13
CA ALA A 20 -43.07 1.60 18.69
C ALA A 20 -41.78 2.35 18.34
N ALA A 21 -41.45 3.43 19.05
CA ALA A 21 -40.21 4.17 18.86
C ALA A 21 -38.97 3.32 19.20
N VAL A 22 -39.02 2.50 20.25
CA VAL A 22 -37.93 1.56 20.59
C VAL A 22 -37.72 0.53 19.49
N VAL A 23 -38.79 -0.02 18.92
CA VAL A 23 -38.69 -0.98 17.79
C VAL A 23 -38.05 -0.29 16.58
N ALA A 24 -38.54 0.89 16.19
CA ALA A 24 -37.98 1.63 15.06
C ALA A 24 -36.48 1.94 15.23
N LYS A 25 -36.05 2.33 16.44
CA LYS A 25 -34.63 2.60 16.74
C LYS A 25 -33.76 1.35 16.77
N LYS A 26 -34.32 0.17 17.13
CA LYS A 26 -33.60 -1.10 16.99
C LYS A 26 -33.34 -1.45 15.53
N ASP A 27 -34.35 -1.27 14.68
CA ASP A 27 -34.23 -1.55 13.25
C ASP A 27 -33.23 -0.59 12.57
N GLU A 28 -33.26 0.69 12.97
CA GLU A 28 -32.28 1.69 12.52
C GLU A 28 -30.84 1.32 12.93
N LEU A 29 -30.62 0.94 14.19
CA LEU A 29 -29.30 0.48 14.66
C LEU A 29 -28.83 -0.75 13.90
N ALA A 30 -29.71 -1.74 13.67
CA ALA A 30 -29.37 -2.93 12.91
C ALA A 30 -28.96 -2.59 11.47
N ALA A 31 -29.68 -1.67 10.81
CA ALA A 31 -29.31 -1.20 9.47
C ALA A 31 -27.95 -0.49 9.45
N MET A 32 -27.66 0.35 10.46
CA MET A 32 -26.36 1.03 10.58
C MET A 32 -25.21 0.06 10.85
N GLN A 33 -25.42 -0.98 11.65
CA GLN A 33 -24.42 -2.03 11.89
C GLN A 33 -24.09 -2.80 10.60
N VAL A 34 -25.09 -3.10 9.76
CA VAL A 34 -24.86 -3.72 8.45
C VAL A 34 -24.06 -2.78 7.53
N ALA A 35 -24.42 -1.48 7.50
CA ALA A 35 -23.70 -0.49 6.70
C ALA A 35 -22.24 -0.33 7.16
N GLN A 36 -22.00 -0.27 8.47
CA GLN A 36 -20.65 -0.24 9.05
C GLN A 36 -19.86 -1.49 8.68
N GLY A 37 -20.43 -2.69 8.86
CA GLY A 37 -19.76 -3.93 8.52
C GLY A 37 -19.33 -4.00 7.05
N LYS A 38 -20.18 -3.50 6.14
CA LYS A 38 -19.83 -3.38 4.73
C LYS A 38 -18.69 -2.37 4.50
N ALA A 39 -18.79 -1.18 5.10
CA ALA A 39 -17.77 -0.15 4.97
C ALA A 39 -16.39 -0.61 5.47
N ASP A 40 -16.35 -1.38 6.56
CA ASP A 40 -15.12 -1.94 7.12
C ASP A 40 -14.48 -2.99 6.20
N VAL A 41 -15.31 -3.79 5.50
CA VAL A 41 -14.82 -4.74 4.49
C VAL A 41 -14.24 -3.99 3.30
N ASP A 42 -15.00 -3.04 2.74
CA ASP A 42 -14.54 -2.21 1.62
C ASP A 42 -13.23 -1.47 1.94
N GLN A 43 -13.09 -0.93 3.17
CA GLN A 43 -11.85 -0.29 3.61
C GLN A 43 -10.68 -1.28 3.63
N LYS A 44 -10.86 -2.46 4.21
CA LYS A 44 -9.79 -3.49 4.27
C LYS A 44 -9.34 -3.94 2.89
N GLU A 45 -10.25 -4.08 1.94
CA GLU A 45 -9.92 -4.44 0.57
C GLU A 45 -9.11 -3.33 -0.11
N ALA A 46 -9.49 -2.06 0.07
CA ALA A 46 -8.76 -0.92 -0.46
C ALA A 46 -7.37 -0.75 0.18
N ASP A 47 -7.26 -0.92 1.51
CA ASP A 47 -5.98 -0.88 2.22
C ASP A 47 -5.03 -1.99 1.75
N LYS A 48 -5.57 -3.19 1.49
CA LYS A 48 -4.79 -4.30 0.94
C LYS A 48 -4.32 -3.98 -0.48
N ALA A 49 -5.19 -3.47 -1.35
CA ALA A 49 -4.81 -3.09 -2.71
C ALA A 49 -3.71 -2.02 -2.71
N LEU A 50 -3.81 -1.00 -1.84
CA LEU A 50 -2.75 -0.01 -1.65
C LEU A 50 -1.45 -0.66 -1.19
N SER A 51 -1.49 -1.53 -0.17
CA SER A 51 -0.32 -2.23 0.34
C SER A 51 0.39 -3.06 -0.74
N ASP A 52 -0.37 -3.76 -1.59
CA ASP A 52 0.17 -4.58 -2.67
C ASP A 52 0.89 -3.70 -3.71
N VAL A 53 0.28 -2.58 -4.12
CA VAL A 53 0.90 -1.62 -5.06
C VAL A 53 2.16 -0.98 -4.45
N GLU A 54 2.11 -0.61 -3.17
CA GLU A 54 3.29 -0.06 -2.49
C GLU A 54 4.43 -1.07 -2.33
N ALA A 55 4.11 -2.34 -2.11
CA ALA A 55 5.11 -3.40 -2.03
C ALA A 55 5.82 -3.56 -3.38
N SER A 56 5.08 -3.62 -4.49
CA SER A 56 5.66 -3.67 -5.84
C SER A 56 6.50 -2.42 -6.15
N TYR A 57 6.02 -1.23 -5.78
CA TYR A 57 6.78 0.01 -5.95
C TYR A 57 8.10 -0.02 -5.17
N ARG A 58 8.08 -0.42 -3.90
CA ARG A 58 9.29 -0.55 -3.06
C ARG A 58 10.28 -1.56 -3.64
N GLU A 59 9.78 -2.68 -4.14
CA GLU A 59 10.63 -3.70 -4.79
C GLU A 59 11.32 -3.13 -6.04
N ALA A 60 10.59 -2.41 -6.90
CA ALA A 60 11.15 -1.78 -8.09
C ALA A 60 12.17 -0.67 -7.76
N VAL A 61 11.93 0.13 -6.72
CA VAL A 61 12.92 1.09 -6.20
C VAL A 61 14.19 0.36 -5.78
N GLY A 62 14.08 -0.71 -4.99
CA GLY A 62 15.23 -1.51 -4.56
C GLY A 62 16.02 -2.09 -5.73
N LYS A 63 15.33 -2.62 -6.75
CA LYS A 63 15.95 -3.09 -8.00
C LYS A 63 16.71 -1.96 -8.70
N LYS A 64 16.13 -0.76 -8.80
CA LYS A 64 16.77 0.40 -9.43
C LYS A 64 18.01 0.85 -8.66
N ASP A 65 17.95 0.90 -7.34
CA ASP A 65 19.08 1.30 -6.49
C ASP A 65 20.24 0.30 -6.60
N GLU A 66 19.96 -1.00 -6.65
CA GLU A 66 20.99 -2.02 -6.89
C GLU A 66 21.69 -1.84 -8.25
N VAL A 67 20.93 -1.60 -9.32
CA VAL A 67 21.48 -1.35 -10.66
C VAL A 67 22.28 -0.04 -10.69
N LYS A 68 21.81 1.00 -10.01
CA LYS A 68 22.54 2.27 -9.89
C LYS A 68 23.87 2.06 -9.16
N GLY A 69 23.87 1.34 -8.04
CA GLY A 69 25.12 1.00 -7.35
C GLY A 69 26.07 0.16 -8.22
N ALA A 70 25.54 -0.73 -9.06
CA ALA A 70 26.36 -1.47 -10.02
C ALA A 70 26.96 -0.57 -11.11
N LEU A 71 26.21 0.42 -11.61
CA LEU A 71 26.74 1.44 -12.53
C LEU A 71 27.86 2.27 -11.89
N GLU A 72 27.69 2.68 -10.64
CA GLU A 72 28.72 3.40 -9.87
C GLU A 72 29.98 2.55 -9.67
N ALA A 73 29.80 1.28 -9.28
CA ALA A 73 30.88 0.30 -9.16
C ALA A 73 31.63 0.10 -10.50
N LEU A 74 30.88 0.00 -11.61
CA LEU A 74 31.47 -0.13 -12.95
C LEU A 74 32.26 1.12 -13.33
N ALA A 75 31.74 2.32 -13.04
CA ALA A 75 32.43 3.57 -13.36
C ALA A 75 33.81 3.66 -12.69
N LEU A 76 33.90 3.25 -11.43
CA LEU A 76 35.19 3.17 -10.70
C LEU A 76 36.14 2.14 -11.32
N LEU A 77 35.63 0.96 -11.69
CA LEU A 77 36.43 -0.11 -12.31
C LEU A 77 36.78 0.17 -13.78
N LYS A 78 36.11 1.11 -14.44
CA LYS A 78 36.53 1.60 -15.76
C LYS A 78 37.81 2.42 -15.67
N THR A 79 38.07 3.08 -14.55
CA THR A 79 39.24 3.95 -14.35
C THR A 79 40.38 3.31 -13.55
N ALA A 80 40.16 2.17 -12.91
CA ALA A 80 41.18 1.45 -12.14
C ALA A 80 40.96 -0.07 -12.21
N SER A 81 41.99 -0.85 -11.87
CA SER A 81 41.85 -2.30 -11.71
C SER A 81 41.11 -2.65 -10.42
N ALA A 82 40.29 -3.70 -10.47
CA ALA A 82 39.68 -4.31 -9.29
C ALA A 82 40.71 -4.84 -8.27
N GLU A 83 41.97 -5.01 -8.67
CA GLU A 83 43.06 -5.45 -7.79
C GLU A 83 43.74 -4.29 -7.05
N THR A 84 43.62 -3.06 -7.56
CA THR A 84 44.33 -1.88 -7.03
C THR A 84 43.41 -0.86 -6.37
N ILE A 85 42.13 -0.80 -6.75
CA ILE A 85 41.18 0.11 -6.12
C ILE A 85 40.64 -0.46 -4.80
N ASP A 86 40.43 0.43 -3.83
CA ASP A 86 39.73 0.11 -2.59
C ASP A 86 38.38 -0.53 -2.89
N HIS A 87 38.06 -1.60 -2.17
CA HIS A 87 36.83 -2.38 -2.36
C HIS A 87 36.63 -2.94 -3.79
N GLY A 88 37.65 -3.01 -4.65
CA GLY A 88 37.53 -3.51 -6.03
C GLY A 88 36.93 -4.91 -6.15
N LYS A 89 37.32 -5.84 -5.26
CA LYS A 89 36.69 -7.18 -5.19
C LYS A 89 35.21 -7.14 -4.83
N GLN A 90 34.80 -6.18 -3.99
CA GLN A 90 33.39 -5.99 -3.61
C GLN A 90 32.59 -5.42 -4.79
N HIS A 91 33.16 -4.48 -5.54
CA HIS A 91 32.56 -3.97 -6.78
C HIS A 91 32.33 -5.08 -7.81
N ILE A 92 33.32 -5.98 -8.03
CA ILE A 92 33.13 -7.14 -8.91
C ILE A 92 32.01 -8.06 -8.39
N LYS A 93 31.94 -8.32 -7.08
CA LYS A 93 30.87 -9.14 -6.49
C LYS A 93 29.49 -8.50 -6.69
N GLN A 94 29.38 -7.19 -6.53
CA GLN A 94 28.15 -6.43 -6.78
C GLN A 94 27.72 -6.52 -8.24
N LEU A 95 28.65 -6.30 -9.18
CA LEU A 95 28.39 -6.47 -10.61
C LEU A 95 27.94 -7.88 -10.97
N THR A 96 28.59 -8.90 -10.38
CA THR A 96 28.22 -10.31 -10.55
C THR A 96 26.84 -10.62 -9.99
N HIS A 97 26.49 -10.04 -8.85
CA HIS A 97 25.18 -10.22 -8.24
C HIS A 97 24.08 -9.65 -9.13
N VAL A 98 24.23 -8.39 -9.55
CA VAL A 98 23.27 -7.71 -10.44
C VAL A 98 23.18 -8.44 -11.77
N SER A 99 24.30 -8.85 -12.38
CA SER A 99 24.25 -9.55 -13.66
C SER A 99 23.50 -10.88 -13.59
N LYS A 100 23.66 -11.63 -12.50
CA LYS A 100 22.90 -12.87 -12.27
C LYS A 100 21.43 -12.61 -11.97
N LYS A 101 21.14 -11.63 -11.11
CA LYS A 101 19.78 -11.30 -10.68
C LYS A 101 18.89 -10.83 -11.83
N PHE A 102 19.47 -10.09 -12.77
CA PHE A 102 18.76 -9.55 -13.94
C PHE A 102 19.07 -10.31 -15.24
N GLU A 103 19.65 -11.51 -15.13
CA GLU A 103 19.90 -12.42 -16.26
C GLU A 103 20.62 -11.76 -17.44
N LEU A 104 21.60 -10.89 -17.13
CA LEU A 104 22.47 -10.34 -18.17
C LEU A 104 23.33 -11.47 -18.76
N ASP A 105 23.72 -11.33 -20.03
CA ASP A 105 24.50 -12.33 -20.77
C ASP A 105 25.72 -12.80 -19.95
N THR A 106 25.65 -14.04 -19.46
CA THR A 106 26.62 -14.62 -18.55
C THR A 106 27.99 -14.79 -19.21
N THR A 107 28.02 -15.06 -20.52
CA THR A 107 29.26 -15.22 -21.28
C THR A 107 30.01 -13.90 -21.39
N LEU A 108 29.28 -12.81 -21.61
CA LEU A 108 29.84 -11.46 -21.60
C LEU A 108 30.30 -11.06 -20.19
N CYS A 109 29.52 -11.38 -19.16
CA CYS A 109 29.86 -11.04 -17.78
C CYS A 109 31.19 -11.64 -17.34
N GLU A 110 31.46 -12.90 -17.70
CA GLU A 110 32.75 -13.53 -17.37
C GLU A 110 33.94 -12.83 -18.03
N ALA A 111 33.80 -12.43 -19.31
CA ALA A 111 34.82 -11.68 -20.01
C ALA A 111 35.06 -10.30 -19.37
N VAL A 112 33.98 -9.59 -19.02
CA VAL A 112 34.03 -8.29 -18.36
C VAL A 112 34.71 -8.40 -17.00
N PHE A 113 34.35 -9.37 -16.15
CA PHE A 113 34.94 -9.47 -14.81
C PHE A 113 36.42 -9.88 -14.84
N LYS A 114 36.87 -10.61 -15.87
CA LYS A 114 38.29 -10.85 -16.12
C LYS A 114 38.99 -9.57 -16.59
N ALA A 115 38.37 -8.81 -17.48
CA ALA A 115 38.90 -7.55 -17.98
C ALA A 115 39.06 -6.49 -16.88
N LEU A 116 38.08 -6.36 -15.98
CA LEU A 116 38.09 -5.37 -14.89
C LEU A 116 39.15 -5.65 -13.81
N LYS A 117 39.76 -6.84 -13.79
CA LYS A 117 40.92 -7.17 -12.93
C LYS A 117 42.26 -6.79 -13.56
N LYS A 118 42.28 -6.48 -14.86
CA LYS A 118 43.49 -5.99 -15.53
C LYS A 118 43.67 -4.51 -15.23
N GLU A 119 44.93 -4.08 -15.16
CA GLU A 119 45.26 -2.67 -15.21
C GLU A 119 44.71 -2.03 -16.49
N VAL A 120 44.36 -0.75 -16.41
CA VAL A 120 43.63 -0.06 -17.49
C VAL A 120 44.45 -0.07 -18.80
N ASP A 121 45.75 0.09 -18.71
CA ASP A 121 46.71 0.06 -19.82
C ASP A 121 46.94 -1.35 -20.40
N GLN A 122 46.61 -2.40 -19.65
CA GLN A 122 46.70 -3.80 -20.09
C GLN A 122 45.43 -4.31 -20.78
N ARG A 123 44.34 -3.54 -20.74
CA ARG A 123 43.06 -3.90 -21.36
C ARG A 123 43.19 -3.87 -22.88
N GLN A 124 42.81 -4.97 -23.51
CA GLN A 124 42.78 -5.13 -24.96
C GLN A 124 41.53 -4.46 -25.53
N SER A 125 41.50 -4.22 -26.85
CA SER A 125 40.33 -3.63 -27.51
C SER A 125 39.03 -4.40 -27.25
N PHE A 126 39.10 -5.74 -27.20
CA PHE A 126 37.95 -6.58 -26.86
C PHE A 126 37.47 -6.35 -25.41
N ASP A 127 38.39 -6.21 -24.46
CA ASP A 127 38.06 -5.93 -23.05
C ASP A 127 37.25 -4.62 -22.95
N VAL A 128 37.67 -3.57 -23.67
CA VAL A 128 37.00 -2.27 -23.70
C VAL A 128 35.61 -2.37 -24.31
N ILE A 129 35.47 -3.09 -25.43
CA ILE A 129 34.17 -3.33 -26.08
C ILE A 129 33.22 -4.09 -25.15
N ALA A 130 33.70 -5.15 -24.50
CA ALA A 130 32.90 -5.95 -23.58
C ALA A 130 32.41 -5.11 -22.37
N ILE A 131 33.30 -4.30 -21.78
CA ILE A 131 32.97 -3.39 -20.69
C ILE A 131 31.91 -2.37 -21.13
N ASN A 132 32.07 -1.75 -22.30
CA ASN A 132 31.12 -0.76 -22.80
C ASN A 132 29.75 -1.38 -23.14
N HIS A 133 29.73 -2.61 -23.66
CA HIS A 133 28.47 -3.32 -23.91
C HIS A 133 27.74 -3.65 -22.60
N PHE A 134 28.50 -4.09 -21.58
CA PHE A 134 27.96 -4.36 -20.26
C PHE A 134 27.43 -3.08 -19.57
N ASP A 135 28.16 -1.96 -19.68
CA ASP A 135 27.71 -0.63 -19.26
C ASP A 135 26.39 -0.26 -19.94
N GLY A 136 26.31 -0.39 -21.27
CA GLY A 136 25.07 -0.13 -22.02
C GLY A 136 23.90 -1.01 -21.60
N SER A 137 24.16 -2.26 -21.23
CA SER A 137 23.14 -3.20 -20.72
C SER A 137 22.63 -2.76 -19.35
N LEU A 138 23.51 -2.33 -18.43
CA LEU A 138 23.13 -1.77 -17.13
C LEU A 138 22.36 -0.45 -17.27
N GLN A 139 22.76 0.43 -18.18
CA GLN A 139 22.05 1.68 -18.46
C GLN A 139 20.65 1.41 -19.03
N THR A 140 20.53 0.46 -19.95
CA THR A 140 19.24 0.03 -20.49
C THR A 140 18.34 -0.53 -19.39
N LEU A 141 18.90 -1.34 -18.49
CA LEU A 141 18.17 -1.89 -17.35
C LEU A 141 17.72 -0.78 -16.38
N ALA A 142 18.58 0.19 -16.07
CA ALA A 142 18.23 1.34 -15.23
C ALA A 142 17.12 2.20 -15.85
N ALA A 143 17.16 2.39 -17.18
CA ALA A 143 16.11 3.10 -17.91
C ALA A 143 14.77 2.34 -17.87
N LYS A 144 14.79 1.02 -18.08
CA LYS A 144 13.60 0.16 -17.97
C LYS A 144 12.96 0.25 -16.59
N LEU A 145 13.76 0.11 -15.53
CA LEU A 145 13.28 0.21 -14.14
C LEU A 145 12.76 1.62 -13.81
N THR A 146 13.33 2.66 -14.41
CA THR A 146 12.83 4.04 -14.26
C THR A 146 11.46 4.19 -14.91
N ALA A 147 11.29 3.70 -16.14
CA ALA A 147 10.01 3.73 -16.83
C ALA A 147 8.95 2.87 -16.09
N GLU A 148 9.34 1.74 -15.52
CA GLU A 148 8.46 0.91 -14.68
C GLU A 148 7.97 1.69 -13.44
N LEU A 149 8.87 2.40 -12.75
CA LEU A 149 8.51 3.23 -11.59
C LEU A 149 7.57 4.37 -11.97
N GLU A 150 7.82 5.06 -13.07
CA GLU A 150 6.95 6.13 -13.60
C GLU A 150 5.55 5.57 -13.92
N ALA A 151 5.48 4.38 -14.52
CA ALA A 151 4.21 3.72 -14.82
C ALA A 151 3.44 3.27 -13.55
N MET A 152 4.11 3.15 -12.40
CA MET A 152 3.48 2.80 -11.12
C MET A 152 3.01 4.02 -10.31
N GLU A 153 3.38 5.24 -10.67
CA GLU A 153 2.97 6.45 -9.92
C GLU A 153 1.46 6.64 -9.92
N GLU A 154 0.82 6.54 -11.10
CA GLU A 154 -0.64 6.71 -11.23
C GLU A 154 -1.43 5.59 -10.52
N PRO A 155 -1.13 4.28 -10.71
CA PRO A 155 -1.77 3.21 -9.93
C PRO A 155 -1.64 3.40 -8.42
N LYS A 156 -0.46 3.83 -7.93
CA LYS A 156 -0.23 4.09 -6.51
C LYS A 156 -1.07 5.26 -6.01
N ALA A 157 -1.13 6.36 -6.76
CA ALA A 157 -1.95 7.51 -6.42
C ALA A 157 -3.43 7.13 -6.34
N LYS A 158 -3.95 6.41 -7.35
CA LYS A 158 -5.34 5.93 -7.39
C LYS A 158 -5.67 5.00 -6.21
N ALA A 159 -4.80 4.03 -5.92
CA ALA A 159 -5.00 3.14 -4.78
C ALA A 159 -5.01 3.89 -3.45
N SER A 160 -4.17 4.93 -3.30
CA SER A 160 -4.14 5.77 -2.11
C SER A 160 -5.41 6.62 -1.96
N GLU A 161 -5.88 7.23 -3.05
CA GLU A 161 -7.14 7.97 -3.07
C GLU A 161 -8.34 7.09 -2.71
N GLU A 162 -8.40 5.87 -3.26
CA GLU A 162 -9.46 4.90 -2.97
C GLU A 162 -9.43 4.44 -1.50
N ALA A 163 -8.27 4.07 -0.97
CA ALA A 163 -8.12 3.70 0.44
C ALA A 163 -8.57 4.83 1.38
N ASN A 164 -8.17 6.08 1.09
CA ASN A 164 -8.60 7.24 1.87
C ASN A 164 -10.11 7.48 1.78
N ALA A 165 -10.71 7.33 0.60
CA ALA A 165 -12.15 7.47 0.41
C ALA A 165 -12.93 6.40 1.19
N LYS A 166 -12.48 5.13 1.16
CA LYS A 166 -13.12 4.03 1.90
C LYS A 166 -12.94 4.16 3.41
N ALA A 167 -11.77 4.61 3.88
CA ALA A 167 -11.53 4.89 5.29
C ALA A 167 -12.48 5.99 5.82
N LYS A 168 -12.73 7.03 5.03
CA LYS A 168 -13.71 8.06 5.38
C LYS A 168 -15.13 7.49 5.50
N VAL A 169 -15.54 6.64 4.56
CA VAL A 169 -16.87 6.00 4.58
C VAL A 169 -17.03 5.08 5.80
N SER A 170 -16.01 4.29 6.15
CA SER A 170 -16.03 3.47 7.38
C SER A 170 -16.14 4.34 8.63
N ALA A 171 -15.38 5.43 8.71
CA ALA A 171 -15.44 6.35 9.86
C ALA A 171 -16.84 6.98 10.01
N GLU A 172 -17.46 7.42 8.91
CA GLU A 172 -18.82 7.96 8.90
C GLU A 172 -19.87 6.90 9.29
N ALA A 173 -19.74 5.67 8.78
CA ALA A 173 -20.65 4.58 9.11
C ALA A 173 -20.55 4.18 10.60
N LYS A 174 -19.34 4.19 11.17
CA LYS A 174 -19.13 3.97 12.60
C LYS A 174 -19.80 5.06 13.45
N GLN A 175 -19.62 6.33 13.10
CA GLN A 175 -20.30 7.44 13.80
C GLN A 175 -21.82 7.32 13.71
N ALA A 176 -22.36 6.94 12.56
CA ALA A 176 -23.81 6.71 12.40
C ALA A 176 -24.31 5.56 13.27
N CYS A 177 -23.54 4.47 13.38
CA CYS A 177 -23.87 3.35 14.27
C CYS A 177 -23.85 3.74 15.76
N GLU A 178 -22.86 4.54 16.18
CA GLU A 178 -22.77 5.07 17.54
C GLU A 178 -23.98 5.97 17.85
N ALA A 179 -24.30 6.92 16.97
CA ALA A 179 -25.46 7.80 17.12
C ALA A 179 -26.81 7.04 17.16
N ALA A 180 -26.96 6.00 16.34
CA ALA A 180 -28.14 5.14 16.37
C ALA A 180 -28.25 4.37 17.70
N GLY A 181 -27.11 3.94 18.27
CA GLY A 181 -27.03 3.30 19.58
C GLY A 181 -27.46 4.23 20.72
N GLU A 182 -26.98 5.47 20.71
CA GLU A 182 -27.39 6.50 21.66
C GLU A 182 -28.90 6.82 21.55
N ALA A 183 -29.41 6.96 20.33
CA ALA A 183 -30.83 7.21 20.09
C ALA A 183 -31.72 6.04 20.58
N LEU A 184 -31.27 4.80 20.43
CA LEU A 184 -31.96 3.63 20.96
C LEU A 184 -31.97 3.63 22.50
N ASN A 185 -30.87 4.02 23.14
CA ASN A 185 -30.81 4.10 24.60
C ASN A 185 -31.76 5.18 25.13
N ALA A 186 -31.76 6.38 24.52
CA ALA A 186 -32.70 7.44 24.86
C ALA A 186 -34.17 6.99 24.69
N ALA A 187 -34.49 6.25 23.61
CA ALA A 187 -35.83 5.71 23.42
C ALA A 187 -36.22 4.67 24.49
N LYS A 188 -35.28 3.82 24.92
CA LYS A 188 -35.52 2.85 26.02
C LYS A 188 -35.74 3.54 27.36
N GLU A 189 -34.98 4.58 27.67
CA GLU A 189 -35.13 5.37 28.90
C GLU A 189 -36.47 6.11 28.93
N ALA A 190 -36.88 6.70 27.82
CA ALA A 190 -38.18 7.34 27.67
C ALA A 190 -39.31 6.31 27.85
N ASN A 191 -39.21 5.14 27.22
CA ASN A 191 -40.17 4.05 27.39
C ASN A 191 -40.27 3.58 28.85
N HIS A 192 -39.13 3.38 29.51
CA HIS A 192 -39.09 2.97 30.92
C HIS A 192 -39.76 4.01 31.83
N SER A 193 -39.43 5.29 31.66
CA SER A 193 -40.02 6.38 32.43
C SER A 193 -41.52 6.50 32.18
N GLY A 194 -41.97 6.31 30.94
CA GLY A 194 -43.39 6.30 30.58
C GLY A 194 -44.20 5.18 31.23
N HIS A 195 -43.60 4.03 31.52
CA HIS A 195 -44.26 2.95 32.26
C HIS A 195 -44.29 3.17 33.79
N GLN A 196 -43.48 4.09 34.32
CA GLN A 196 -43.45 4.42 35.75
C GLN A 196 -44.37 5.57 36.15
N ALA A 197 -44.80 6.39 35.18
CA ALA A 197 -45.69 7.54 35.37
C ALA A 197 -47.16 7.16 35.42
#